data_AF-A0A327SJ38-F1
#
_entry.id   AF-A0A327SJ38-F1
#
_cell.length_a   1.000
_cell.length_b   1.000
_cell.length_c   1.000
_cell.angle_alpha   90.00
_cell.angle_beta   90.00
_cell.angle_gamma   90.00
#
_symmetry.space_group_name_H-M   'P 1'
#
loop_
_entity.id
_entity.type
_entity.pdbx_description
1 polymer ?
#
loop_
_entity_poly.entity_id
_entity_poly.type
_entity_poly.pdbx_seq_one_letter_code
_entity_poly.pdbx_strand_id
1 'polypeptide(L)'
;LATINDNNQEVRIWDPTTRTQKIFDNHANGVRAMVAFTISDGTPRLATLGEDDQTVQILDPVSTTVRTLYLAERVHALTELHGLLIATTNSGYLAIDISSIPADTK
;
A
#
# COMPACT_ATOMS: atom_id res chain seq x y z
N LEU A 1 12.77 5.35 0.86
CA LEU A 1 12.28 5.64 -0.50
C LEU A 1 11.53 4.42 -1.01
N ALA A 2 10.47 4.57 -1.80
CA ALA A 2 9.77 3.43 -2.40
C ALA A 2 9.62 3.62 -3.90
N THR A 3 9.76 2.55 -4.66
CA THR A 3 9.66 2.56 -6.13
C THR A 3 8.79 1.40 -6.59
N ILE A 4 7.96 1.68 -7.59
CA ILE A 4 7.19 0.69 -8.34
C ILE A 4 7.75 0.61 -9.76
N ASN A 5 7.63 -0.56 -10.38
CA ASN A 5 7.92 -0.76 -11.78
C ASN A 5 6.62 -1.23 -12.45
N ASP A 6 6.22 -0.60 -13.54
CA ASP A 6 4.97 -0.90 -14.25
C ASP A 6 4.97 -2.32 -14.87
N ASN A 7 6.16 -2.83 -15.22
CA ASN A 7 6.32 -4.15 -15.82
C ASN A 7 6.60 -5.27 -14.81
N ASN A 8 6.80 -4.94 -13.53
CA ASN A 8 7.05 -5.94 -12.50
C ASN A 8 6.00 -5.82 -11.39
N GLN A 9 5.58 -6.96 -10.86
CA GLN A 9 4.62 -7.14 -9.76
C GLN A 9 5.16 -6.67 -8.39
N GLU A 10 6.29 -5.95 -8.39
CA GLU A 10 7.12 -5.71 -7.22
C GLU A 10 7.04 -4.27 -6.73
N VAL A 11 6.96 -4.13 -5.41
CA VAL A 11 7.23 -2.87 -4.70
C VAL A 11 8.58 -2.97 -4.03
N ARG A 12 9.46 -2.00 -4.29
CA ARG A 12 10.78 -1.94 -3.66
C ARG A 12 10.87 -0.79 -2.68
N ILE A 13 11.32 -1.09 -1.47
CA ILE A 13 11.56 -0.13 -0.41
C ILE A 13 13.07 -0.04 -0.17
N TRP A 14 13.60 1.16 -0.28
CA TRP A 14 15.02 1.49 -0.12
C TRP A 14 15.25 2.23 1.20
N ASP A 15 16.17 1.69 2.01
CA ASP A 15 16.78 2.39 3.13
C ASP A 15 18.08 3.08 2.65
N PRO A 16 18.10 4.42 2.58
CA PRO A 16 19.27 5.15 2.10
C PRO A 16 20.45 5.13 3.10
N THR A 17 20.19 4.87 4.38
CA THR A 17 21.19 4.88 5.45
C THR A 17 22.01 3.61 5.42
N THR A 18 21.33 2.46 5.34
CA THR A 18 21.97 1.14 5.29
C THR A 18 22.31 0.70 3.86
N ARG A 19 21.78 1.42 2.85
CA ARG A 19 21.85 1.07 1.42
C ARG A 19 21.28 -0.31 1.10
N THR A 20 20.30 -0.75 1.88
CA THR A 20 19.60 -2.03 1.65
C THR A 20 18.25 -1.79 0.99
N GLN A 21 17.79 -2.77 0.22
CA GLN A 21 16.46 -2.79 -0.36
C GLN A 21 15.66 -3.97 0.14
N LYS A 22 14.35 -3.78 0.21
CA LYS A 22 13.36 -4.80 0.48
C LYS A 22 12.40 -4.87 -0.69
N ILE A 23 12.09 -6.09 -1.12
CA ILE A 23 11.25 -6.35 -2.28
C ILE A 23 10.00 -7.07 -1.77
N PHE A 24 8.84 -6.58 -2.17
CA PHE A 24 7.55 -7.20 -1.94
C PHE A 24 6.99 -7.62 -3.29
N ASP A 25 6.76 -8.91 -3.46
CA ASP A 25 6.03 -9.48 -4.59
C ASP A 25 4.58 -9.64 -4.15
N ASN A 26 3.72 -8.75 -4.64
CA ASN A 26 2.54 -8.40 -3.88
C ASN A 26 1.29 -8.32 -4.78
N HIS A 27 1.40 -7.79 -6.00
CA HIS A 27 0.27 -7.76 -6.95
C HIS A 27 0.41 -8.83 -8.03
N ALA A 28 -0.71 -9.40 -8.50
CA ALA A 28 -0.66 -10.39 -9.59
C ALA A 28 -0.40 -9.75 -10.96
N ASN A 29 -0.53 -8.43 -11.06
CA ASN A 29 -0.24 -7.62 -12.23
C ASN A 29 0.70 -6.46 -11.85
N GLY A 30 1.06 -5.62 -12.82
CA GLY A 30 1.89 -4.44 -12.58
C GLY A 30 1.32 -3.53 -11.49
N VAL A 31 2.19 -2.94 -10.68
CA VAL A 31 1.74 -2.02 -9.62
C VAL A 31 1.37 -0.68 -10.23
N ARG A 32 0.11 -0.26 -10.07
CA ARG A 32 -0.43 0.92 -10.74
C ARG A 32 -0.36 2.19 -9.89
N ALA A 33 -0.52 2.09 -8.57
CA ALA A 33 -0.40 3.24 -7.70
C ALA A 33 0.10 2.86 -6.30
N MET A 34 0.66 3.85 -5.62
CA MET A 34 1.21 3.73 -4.28
C MET A 34 1.04 5.03 -3.50
N VAL A 35 0.68 4.91 -2.22
CA VAL A 35 0.54 6.04 -1.29
C VAL A 35 1.27 5.70 0.01
N ALA A 36 2.10 6.64 0.48
CA ALA A 36 2.70 6.56 1.81
C ALA A 36 1.81 7.26 2.83
N PHE A 37 1.70 6.68 4.02
CA PHE A 37 0.98 7.25 5.14
C PHE A 37 1.59 6.80 6.47
N THR A 38 1.11 7.38 7.57
CA THR A 38 1.56 7.06 8.93
C THR A 38 0.37 6.52 9.71
N ILE A 39 0.54 5.38 10.38
CA ILE A 39 -0.48 4.81 11.26
C ILE A 39 -0.39 5.44 12.67
N SER A 40 -1.32 5.10 13.56
CA SER A 40 -1.49 5.74 14.87
C SER A 40 -0.27 5.67 15.80
N ASP A 41 0.61 4.68 15.63
CA ASP A 41 1.85 4.54 16.40
C ASP A 41 3.03 5.39 15.85
N GLY A 42 2.80 6.16 14.80
CA GLY A 42 3.80 7.01 14.16
C GLY A 42 4.69 6.29 13.13
N THR A 43 4.47 4.99 12.90
CA THR A 43 5.27 4.22 11.94
C THR A 43 4.73 4.38 10.51
N PRO A 44 5.63 4.46 9.50
CA PRO A 44 5.21 4.55 8.11
C PRO A 44 4.58 3.25 7.61
N ARG A 45 3.65 3.38 6.66
CA ARG A 45 3.05 2.30 5.87
C ARG A 45 2.95 2.74 4.41
N LEU A 46 2.87 1.75 3.51
CA LEU A 46 2.61 1.98 2.09
C LEU A 46 1.34 1.23 1.69
N ALA A 47 0.37 1.93 1.12
CA ALA A 47 -0.74 1.32 0.41
C ALA A 47 -0.38 1.20 -1.06
N THR A 48 -0.61 0.03 -1.65
CA THR A 48 -0.31 -0.26 -3.05
C THR A 48 -1.50 -0.95 -3.71
N LEU A 49 -1.68 -0.71 -5.00
CA LEU A 49 -2.71 -1.37 -5.81
C LEU A 49 -2.12 -1.84 -7.14
N GLY A 50 -2.50 -3.04 -7.54
CA GLY A 50 -2.15 -3.61 -8.83
C GLY A 50 -3.11 -3.21 -9.94
N GLU A 51 -2.67 -3.38 -11.17
CA GLU A 51 -3.53 -3.30 -12.34
C GLU A 51 -4.60 -4.40 -12.28
N ASP A 52 -5.84 -4.04 -12.62
CA ASP A 52 -7.01 -4.92 -12.56
C ASP A 52 -7.36 -5.54 -11.19
N ASP A 53 -6.63 -5.19 -10.13
CA ASP A 53 -6.82 -5.79 -8.81
C ASP A 53 -8.01 -5.19 -8.06
N GLN A 54 -8.74 -6.07 -7.37
CA GLN A 54 -9.77 -5.72 -6.38
C GLN A 54 -9.19 -5.75 -4.96
N THR A 55 -7.88 -5.51 -4.85
CA THR A 55 -7.19 -5.53 -3.56
C THR A 55 -6.34 -4.28 -3.37
N VAL A 56 -6.27 -3.83 -2.12
CA VAL A 56 -5.29 -2.85 -1.67
C VAL A 56 -4.39 -3.55 -0.67
N GLN A 57 -3.08 -3.45 -0.88
CA GLN A 57 -2.11 -4.07 0.00
C GLN A 57 -1.37 -3.02 0.80
N ILE A 58 -1.37 -3.20 2.11
CA ILE A 58 -0.67 -2.36 3.07
C ILE A 58 0.63 -3.06 3.44
N LEU A 59 1.75 -2.42 3.14
CA LEU A 59 3.10 -2.88 3.42
C LEU A 59 3.65 -2.16 4.64
N ASP A 60 4.25 -2.91 5.56
CA ASP A 60 5.13 -2.36 6.58
C ASP A 60 6.57 -2.28 6.01
N PRO A 61 7.21 -1.09 6.00
CA PRO A 61 8.56 -0.95 5.48
C PRO A 61 9.64 -1.57 6.37
N VAL A 62 9.36 -1.72 7.67
CA VAL A 62 10.27 -2.30 8.66
C VAL A 62 10.12 -3.82 8.67
N SER A 63 8.88 -4.33 8.77
CA SER A 63 8.58 -5.76 8.81
C SER A 63 8.31 -6.34 7.40
N THR A 64 8.35 -7.66 7.21
CA THR A 64 7.97 -8.28 5.92
C THR A 64 6.46 -8.47 5.79
N THR A 65 5.67 -7.86 6.67
CA THR A 65 4.23 -8.04 6.72
C THR A 65 3.55 -7.34 5.56
N VAL A 66 2.64 -8.08 4.93
CA VAL A 66 1.70 -7.56 3.94
C VAL A 66 0.29 -7.82 4.46
N ARG A 67 -0.53 -6.77 4.49
CA ARG A 67 -1.96 -6.88 4.79
C ARG A 67 -2.77 -6.60 3.54
N THR A 68 -3.56 -7.57 3.13
CA THR A 68 -4.44 -7.46 1.95
C THR A 68 -5.84 -7.06 2.39
N LEU A 69 -6.35 -5.97 1.81
CA LEU A 69 -7.74 -5.55 1.92
C LEU A 69 -8.46 -5.94 0.63
N TYR A 70 -9.47 -6.81 0.75
CA TYR A 70 -10.30 -7.21 -0.37
C TYR A 70 -11.45 -6.23 -0.53
N LEU A 71 -11.63 -5.76 -1.76
CA LEU A 71 -12.66 -4.80 -2.13
C LEU A 71 -13.61 -5.46 -3.12
N ALA A 72 -14.87 -5.03 -3.11
CA ALA A 72 -15.89 -5.60 -4.00
C ALA A 72 -15.71 -5.14 -5.46
N GLU A 73 -14.97 -4.07 -5.67
CA GLU A 73 -14.77 -3.46 -6.97
C GLU A 73 -13.30 -3.16 -7.21
N ARG A 74 -12.98 -2.99 -8.49
CA ARG A 74 -11.66 -2.57 -8.92
C ARG A 74 -11.34 -1.17 -8.39
N VAL A 75 -10.11 -1.00 -7.92
CA VAL A 75 -9.59 0.31 -7.51
C VAL A 75 -8.82 0.94 -8.66
N HIS A 76 -9.01 2.24 -8.85
CA HIS A 76 -8.34 3.00 -9.91
C HIS A 76 -7.24 3.92 -9.39
N ALA A 77 -7.40 4.44 -8.18
CA ALA A 77 -6.45 5.35 -7.55
C ALA A 77 -6.58 5.26 -6.03
N LEU A 78 -5.48 5.61 -5.36
CA LEU A 78 -5.41 5.77 -3.92
C LEU A 78 -4.93 7.18 -3.58
N THR A 79 -5.44 7.74 -2.49
CA THR A 79 -4.89 8.95 -1.87
C THR A 79 -5.10 8.90 -0.37
N GLU A 80 -4.20 9.49 0.40
CA GLU A 80 -4.38 9.68 1.84
C GLU A 80 -4.89 11.09 2.08
N LEU A 81 -5.92 11.20 2.92
CA LEU A 81 -6.52 12.47 3.31
C LEU A 81 -6.91 12.43 4.79
N HIS A 82 -6.14 13.12 5.63
CA HIS A 82 -6.45 13.34 7.05
C HIS A 82 -6.71 12.03 7.83
N GLY A 83 -5.90 11.00 7.61
CA GLY A 83 -6.06 9.69 8.26
C GLY A 83 -7.07 8.77 7.58
N LEU A 84 -7.60 9.16 6.43
CA LEU A 84 -8.40 8.28 5.58
C LEU A 84 -7.61 7.90 4.34
N LEU A 85 -7.54 6.61 4.06
CA LEU A 85 -7.12 6.12 2.75
C LEU A 85 -8.35 6.07 1.85
N ILE A 86 -8.37 6.94 0.83
CA ILE A 86 -9.45 7.03 -0.15
C ILE A 86 -9.08 6.19 -1.37
N ALA A 87 -9.95 5.24 -1.71
CA ALA A 87 -9.84 4.39 -2.89
C ALA A 87 -10.99 4.72 -3.86
N THR A 88 -10.68 5.12 -5.09
CA THR A 88 -11.71 5.38 -6.11
C THR A 88 -12.04 4.10 -6.87
N THR A 89 -13.32 3.77 -7.01
CA THR A 89 -13.84 2.58 -7.71
C THR A 89 -14.79 2.99 -8.83
N ASN A 90 -15.37 2.01 -9.54
CA ASN A 90 -16.38 2.27 -10.56
C ASN A 90 -17.64 2.95 -9.99
N SER A 91 -18.01 2.61 -8.76
CA SER A 91 -19.22 3.13 -8.10
C SER A 91 -18.99 4.37 -7.24
N GLY A 92 -17.78 4.93 -7.20
CA GLY A 92 -17.46 6.15 -6.44
C GLY A 92 -16.14 6.04 -5.69
N TYR A 93 -16.18 6.24 -4.38
CA TYR A 93 -15.00 6.09 -3.52
C TYR A 93 -15.33 5.34 -2.23
N LEU A 94 -14.34 4.61 -1.72
CA LEU A 94 -14.32 4.03 -0.39
C LEU A 94 -13.34 4.83 0.47
N ALA A 95 -13.76 5.20 1.67
CA ALA A 95 -12.88 5.77 2.69
C ALA A 95 -12.56 4.71 3.73
N ILE A 96 -11.27 4.42 3.90
CA ILE A 96 -10.77 3.46 4.88
C ILE A 96 -10.08 4.25 5.99
N ASP A 97 -10.55 4.12 7.22
CA ASP A 97 -9.92 4.73 8.37
C ASP A 97 -8.57 4.05 8.67
N ILE A 98 -7.48 4.78 8.48
CA ILE A 98 -6.11 4.29 8.69
C ILE A 98 -5.86 3.97 10.16
N SER A 99 -6.56 4.62 11.09
CA SER A 99 -6.43 4.34 12.52
C SER A 99 -6.89 2.93 12.90
N SER A 100 -7.70 2.30 12.05
CA SER A 100 -8.14 0.91 12.20
C SER A 100 -7.08 -0.11 11.80
N ILE A 101 -6.00 0.32 11.13
CA ILE A 101 -4.89 -0.56 10.75
C ILE A 101 -4.06 -0.85 12.01
N PRO A 102 -4.02 -2.09 12.51
CA PRO A 102 -3.30 -2.39 13.73
C PRO A 102 -1.80 -2.28 13.49
N ALA A 103 -1.09 -1.83 14.53
CA ALA A 103 0.37 -1.89 14.57
C ALA A 103 0.84 -3.35 14.44
N ASP A 104 1.97 -3.54 13.78
CA ASP A 104 2.64 -4.84 13.74
C ASP A 104 3.20 -5.11 15.15
N THR A 105 2.64 -6.08 15.86
CA THR A 105 3.15 -6.48 17.17
C THR A 105 4.58 -6.99 17.00
N LYS A 106 5.52 -6.45 17.79
CA LYS A 106 6.94 -6.82 17.78
C LYS A 106 7.19 -8.24 18.29
#